data_AF-A0A0F9GZQ5-F1
#
_entry.id   AF-A0A0F9GZQ5-F1
#
_cell.length_a   1.000
_cell.length_b   1.000
_cell.length_c   1.000
_cell.angle_alpha   90.00
_cell.angle_beta   90.00
_cell.angle_gamma   90.00
#
_symmetry.space_group_name_H-M   'P 1'
#
loop_
_entity.id
_entity.type
_entity.pdbx_description
1 polymer ?
#
loop_
_entity_poly.entity_id
_entity_poly.type
_entity_poly.pdbx_seq_one_letter_code
_entity_poly.pdbx_strand_id
1 'polypeptide(L)'
;MKYYVTFGHFQYMVLAGNIYNACVLTLRAKTRKFMDNIPIYFRVSNRGFDKHKNDDIVQLCDIIWLLQLGQINEEENYVEF
;
A
#
# COMPACT_ATOMS: atom_id res chain seq x y z
N MET A 1 2.67 10.58 7.03
CA MET A 1 4.06 10.19 6.64
C MET A 1 4.06 9.81 5.16
N LYS A 2 5.17 10.01 4.45
CA LYS A 2 5.28 9.65 3.01
C LYS A 2 5.70 8.19 2.86
N TYR A 3 4.97 7.43 2.07
CA TYR A 3 5.26 6.03 1.74
C TYR A 3 5.29 5.80 0.23
N TYR A 4 6.23 4.98 -0.21
CA TYR A 4 6.41 4.52 -1.58
C TYR A 4 6.07 3.04 -1.61
N VAL A 5 4.98 2.69 -2.30
CA VAL A 5 4.44 1.34 -2.35
C VAL A 5 4.64 0.77 -3.73
N THR A 6 5.18 -0.44 -3.80
CA THR A 6 5.46 -1.16 -5.04
C THR A 6 4.81 -2.54 -5.00
N PHE A 7 4.07 -2.90 -6.04
CA PHE A 7 3.55 -4.25 -6.23
C PHE A 7 3.55 -4.59 -7.73
N GLY A 8 4.11 -5.75 -8.10
CA GLY A 8 4.39 -6.05 -9.51
C GLY A 8 5.24 -4.94 -10.15
N HIS A 9 4.72 -4.35 -11.24
CA HIS A 9 5.34 -3.21 -11.94
C HIS A 9 4.75 -1.85 -11.54
N PHE A 10 3.80 -1.83 -10.59
CA PHE A 10 3.15 -0.59 -10.15
C PHE A 10 3.93 0.05 -9.03
N GLN A 11 4.01 1.38 -9.08
CA GLN A 11 4.68 2.23 -8.12
C GLN A 11 3.74 3.37 -7.74
N TYR A 12 3.56 3.59 -6.45
CA TYR A 12 2.69 4.62 -5.90
C TYR A 12 3.36 5.34 -4.74
N MET A 13 3.20 6.64 -4.69
CA MET A 13 3.58 7.43 -3.53
C MET A 13 2.32 7.94 -2.85
N VAL A 14 2.17 7.68 -1.56
CA VAL A 14 0.98 8.04 -0.78
C VAL A 14 1.38 8.66 0.55
N LEU A 15 0.54 9.57 1.05
CA LEU A 15 0.64 10.09 2.40
C LEU A 15 -0.29 9.27 3.29
N ALA A 16 0.28 8.60 4.28
CA ALA A 16 -0.47 7.80 5.24
C ALA A 16 0.19 7.83 6.64
N GLY A 17 -0.53 7.41 7.68
CA GLY A 17 -0.11 7.38 9.07
C GLY A 17 0.75 6.14 9.34
N ASN A 18 0.49 5.05 8.63
CA ASN A 18 1.24 3.80 8.72
C ASN A 18 1.31 3.09 7.36
N ILE A 19 2.13 2.04 7.28
CA ILE A 19 2.37 1.26 6.05
C ILE A 19 1.12 0.52 5.56
N TYR A 20 0.20 0.12 6.44
CA TYR A 20 -1.02 -0.59 6.07
C TYR A 20 -2.05 0.34 5.43
N ASN A 21 -2.23 1.54 6.01
CA ASN A 21 -3.01 2.62 5.40
C ASN A 21 -2.47 2.93 4.00
N ALA A 22 -1.15 3.01 3.84
CA ALA A 22 -0.52 3.21 2.54
C ALA A 22 -0.91 2.11 1.53
N CYS A 23 -0.82 0.84 1.92
CA CYS A 23 -1.23 -0.28 1.07
C CYS A 23 -2.72 -0.21 0.70
N VAL A 24 -3.62 0.09 1.65
CA VAL A 24 -5.07 0.20 1.40
C VAL A 24 -5.38 1.33 0.41
N LEU A 25 -4.77 2.50 0.58
CA LEU A 25 -4.94 3.61 -0.36
C LEU A 25 -4.49 3.21 -1.78
N THR A 26 -3.37 2.50 -1.91
CA THR A 26 -2.86 2.05 -3.21
C THR A 26 -3.71 0.97 -3.86
N LEU A 27 -4.28 0.05 -3.07
CA LEU A 27 -5.24 -0.94 -3.53
C LEU A 27 -6.49 -0.27 -4.12
N ARG A 28 -7.05 0.73 -3.42
CA ARG A 28 -8.25 1.46 -3.87
C ARG A 28 -8.03 2.26 -5.15
N ALA A 29 -6.85 2.84 -5.32
CA ALA A 29 -6.49 3.50 -6.58
C ALA A 29 -6.52 2.53 -7.78
N LYS A 30 -6.32 1.22 -7.53
CA LYS A 30 -6.27 0.20 -8.57
C LYS A 30 -7.45 -0.77 -8.64
N THR A 31 -8.38 -0.79 -7.67
CA THR A 31 -9.55 -1.71 -7.70
C THR A 31 -10.45 -1.52 -8.93
N ARG A 32 -10.42 -0.37 -9.60
CA ARG A 32 -11.11 -0.18 -10.89
C ARG A 32 -10.44 -0.87 -12.09
N LYS A 33 -9.17 -1.29 -11.99
CA LYS A 33 -8.37 -1.87 -13.08
C LYS A 33 -7.99 -3.34 -12.86
N PHE A 34 -8.11 -3.87 -11.64
CA PHE A 34 -7.73 -5.24 -11.29
C PHE A 34 -8.86 -5.94 -10.53
N MET A 35 -9.83 -6.52 -11.25
CA MET A 35 -10.62 -7.61 -10.67
C MET A 35 -9.95 -8.97 -10.87
N ASP A 36 -9.02 -9.10 -11.82
CA ASP A 36 -8.52 -10.41 -12.22
C ASP A 36 -7.18 -10.81 -11.58
N ASN A 37 -6.41 -9.88 -11.00
CA ASN A 37 -5.10 -10.17 -10.38
C ASN A 37 -4.78 -9.24 -9.21
N ILE A 38 -5.32 -9.56 -8.03
CA ILE A 38 -5.04 -8.81 -6.80
C ILE A 38 -3.59 -9.11 -6.35
N PRO A 39 -2.77 -8.08 -6.06
CA PRO A 39 -1.40 -8.30 -5.59
C PRO A 39 -1.37 -9.00 -4.23
N ILE A 40 -0.50 -10.02 -4.11
CA ILE A 40 -0.32 -10.79 -2.86
C ILE A 40 0.63 -10.05 -1.89
N TYR A 41 1.62 -9.34 -2.42
CA TYR A 41 2.66 -8.66 -1.64
C TYR A 41 2.85 -7.22 -2.09
N PHE A 42 3.07 -6.36 -1.11
CA PHE A 42 3.45 -4.96 -1.27
C PHE A 42 4.83 -4.75 -0.68
N ARG A 43 5.69 -4.04 -1.40
CA ARG A 43 6.92 -3.48 -0.86
C ARG A 43 6.65 -2.04 -0.49
N VAL A 44 6.90 -1.67 0.76
CA VAL A 44 6.66 -0.32 1.26
C VAL A 44 7.98 0.27 1.74
N SER A 45 8.24 1.51 1.36
CA SER A 45 9.43 2.25 1.79
C SER A 45 9.07 3.67 2.19
N ASN A 46 9.84 4.26 3.09
CA ASN A 46 9.77 5.70 3.38
C ASN A 46 10.88 6.50 2.68
N ARG A 47 11.74 5.85 1.89
CA ARG A 47 12.92 6.46 1.25
C ARG A 47 12.78 6.67 -0.25
N GLY A 48 12.06 5.79 -0.94
CA GLY A 48 11.88 5.86 -2.38
C GLY A 48 11.39 4.55 -2.98
N PHE A 49 11.43 4.44 -4.30
CA PHE A 49 11.08 3.20 -5.02
C PHE A 49 12.27 2.25 -5.23
N ASP A 50 13.48 2.71 -4.93
CA ASP A 50 14.67 1.89 -4.99
C ASP A 50 14.61 0.78 -3.94
N LYS A 51 15.22 -0.37 -4.24
CA LYS A 51 15.27 -1.47 -3.28
C LYS A 51 16.19 -1.09 -2.13
N HIS A 52 15.64 -0.94 -0.94
CA HIS A 52 16.42 -0.75 0.27
C HIS A 52 16.43 -2.02 1.12
N LYS A 53 17.50 -2.21 1.91
CA LYS A 53 17.64 -3.37 2.82
C LYS A 53 16.54 -3.43 3.89
N ASN A 54 15.88 -2.32 4.16
CA ASN A 54 14.90 -2.15 5.23
C ASN A 54 13.49 -1.84 4.68
N ASP A 55 13.22 -2.16 3.40
CA ASP A 55 11.86 -2.03 2.89
C ASP A 55 10.95 -3.04 3.58
N ASP A 56 9.77 -2.60 3.99
CA ASP A 56 8.76 -3.45 4.59
C ASP A 56 8.05 -4.28 3.50
N ILE A 57 7.87 -5.57 3.75
CA ILE A 57 7.06 -6.44 2.90
C ILE A 57 5.73 -6.70 3.62
N VAL A 58 4.65 -6.19 3.06
CA VAL A 58 3.29 -6.31 3.60
C VAL A 58 2.51 -7.31 2.75
N GLN A 59 1.84 -8.27 3.38
CA GLN A 59 1.00 -9.24 2.67
C GLN A 59 -0.44 -8.75 2.61
N LEU A 60 -1.15 -9.14 1.55
CA LEU A 60 -2.57 -8.83 1.40
C LEU A 60 -3.42 -9.39 2.56
N CYS A 61 -3.10 -10.58 3.05
CA CYS A 61 -3.84 -11.19 4.17
C CYS A 61 -3.74 -10.36 5.45
N ASP A 62 -2.59 -9.75 5.74
CA ASP A 62 -2.40 -8.90 6.92
C ASP A 62 -3.29 -7.65 6.81
N ILE A 63 -3.35 -7.05 5.63
CA ILE A 63 -4.20 -5.89 5.35
C ILE A 63 -5.67 -6.25 5.53
N ILE A 64 -6.13 -7.38 4.96
CA ILE A 64 -7.51 -7.85 5.08
C ILE A 64 -7.86 -8.09 6.55
N TRP A 65 -6.99 -8.76 7.30
CA TRP A 65 -7.17 -9.03 8.71
C TRP A 65 -7.32 -7.73 9.52
N LEU A 66 -6.44 -6.75 9.31
CA LEU A 66 -6.47 -5.48 10.02
C LEU A 66 -7.70 -4.61 9.66
N LEU A 67 -8.16 -4.68 8.41
CA LEU A 67 -9.44 -4.07 7.99
C LEU A 67 -10.63 -4.69 8.71
N GLN A 68 -10.68 -6.02 8.81
CA GLN A 68 -11.75 -6.75 9.52
C GLN A 68 -11.80 -6.42 11.01
N LEU A 69 -10.65 -6.13 11.61
CA LEU A 69 -10.55 -5.69 13.01
C LEU A 69 -10.87 -4.20 13.22
N GLY A 70 -11.07 -3.41 12.15
CA GLY A 70 -11.30 -1.96 12.24
C GLY A 70 -10.07 -1.17 12.70
N GLN A 71 -8.85 -1.71 12.51
CA GLN A 71 -7.60 -1.10 12.98
C GLN A 71 -6.94 -0.17 11.97
N ILE A 72 -7.50 -0.07 10.76
CA ILE A 72 -7.05 0.81 9.68
C ILE A 72 -8.11 1.90 9.50
N ASN A 73 -7.76 3.14 9.86
CA ASN A 73 -8.62 4.31 9.63
C ASN A 73 -8.30 4.93 8.27
N GLU A 74 -9.33 5.11 7.45
CA GLU A 74 -9.22 5.35 6.01
C GLU A 74 -9.09 6.83 5.61
N GLU A 75 -9.05 7.75 6.58
CA GLU A 75 -9.06 9.20 6.35
C GLU A 75 -7.67 9.78 6.01
N GLU A 76 -7.01 9.34 4.94
CA GLU A 76 -5.76 9.98 4.50
C GLU A 76 -5.68 10.20 2.99
N ASN A 77 -5.42 11.46 2.62
CA ASN A 77 -5.49 12.02 1.28
C ASN A 77 -4.49 11.36 0.30
N TYR A 78 -4.97 11.02 -0.91
CA TYR A 78 -4.16 10.44 -1.98
C TYR A 78 -3.62 11.52 -2.94
N VAL A 79 -2.41 11.31 -3.47
CA VAL A 79 -1.85 12.06 -4.60
C VAL A 79 -1.35 11.03 -5.62
N GLU A 80 -1.92 11.02 -6.82
CA GLU A 80 -1.53 10.13 -7.92
C GLU A 80 -0.46 10.83 -8.79
N PHE A 81 0.59 10.11 -9.23
CA PHE A 81 1.64 10.60 -10.15
C PHE A 81 1.70 9.72 -11.39
#